data_AF-A0A1S9ZKI7-F1
#
_entry.id   AF-A0A1S9ZKI7-F1
#
_cell.length_a   1.000
_cell.length_b   1.000
_cell.length_c   1.000
_cell.angle_alpha   90.00
_cell.angle_beta   90.00
_cell.angle_gamma   90.00
#
_symmetry.space_group_name_H-M   'P 1'
#
loop_
_entity.id
_entity.type
_entity.pdbx_description
1 polymer ?
#
loop_
_entity_poly.entity_id
_entity_poly.type
_entity_poly.pdbx_seq_one_letter_code
_entity_poly.pdbx_strand_id
1 'polypeptide(L)' 'MKKSAIIEKLISEFGSQTKLAKAIGVEQGTVTGWLYQKHGVKELNALKIEKITNGKFRAVDLCPRLAELDK' A
#
# COMPACT_ATOMS: atom_id res chain seq x y z
N MET A 1 -2.63 -3.37 18.76
CA MET A 1 -1.60 -2.96 17.76
C MET A 1 -2.15 -1.82 16.92
N LYS A 2 -1.35 -0.78 16.64
CA LYS A 2 -1.78 0.38 15.85
C LYS A 2 -1.83 0.02 14.36
N LYS A 3 -2.95 0.27 13.70
CA LYS A 3 -3.13 0.03 12.26
C LYS A 3 -2.76 1.26 11.44
N SER A 4 -2.32 1.05 10.19
CA SER A 4 -2.05 2.11 9.23
C SER A 4 -3.35 2.57 8.57
N ALA A 5 -3.76 3.82 8.83
CA ALA A 5 -5.02 4.38 8.33
C ALA A 5 -5.07 4.47 6.80
N ILE A 6 -3.94 4.77 6.13
CA ILE A 6 -3.89 4.79 4.66
C ILE A 6 -4.06 3.39 4.08
N ILE A 7 -3.50 2.36 4.72
CA ILE A 7 -3.65 0.97 4.29
C ILE A 7 -5.08 0.47 4.55
N GLU A 8 -5.72 0.87 5.65
CA GLU A 8 -7.14 0.56 5.89
C GLU A 8 -8.05 1.15 4.79
N LYS A 9 -7.86 2.43 4.45
CA LYS A 9 -8.60 3.06 3.36
C LYS A 9 -8.35 2.36 2.02
N LEU A 10 -7.10 2.00 1.75
CA LEU A 10 -6.73 1.25 0.55
C LEU A 10 -7.44 -0.11 0.53
N ILE A 11 -7.43 -0.88 1.62
CA ILE A 11 -8.14 -2.16 1.69
C ILE A 11 -9.65 -1.99 1.45
N SER A 12 -10.25 -0.93 2.02
CA SER A 12 -11.67 -0.62 1.83
C SER A 12 -12.01 -0.30 0.38
N GLU A 13 -11.15 0.43 -0.34
CA GLU A 13 -11.33 0.74 -1.77
C GLU A 13 -11.40 -0.53 -2.62
N PHE A 14 -10.57 -1.53 -2.31
CA PHE A 14 -10.54 -2.82 -3.00
C PHE A 14 -11.54 -3.82 -2.43
N GLY A 15 -12.19 -3.51 -1.31
CA GLY A 15 -13.16 -4.32 -0.58
C GLY A 15 -12.57 -5.43 0.30
N SER A 16 -11.33 -5.89 0.07
CA SER A 16 -10.64 -6.81 0.99
C SER A 16 -9.14 -6.83 0.78
N GLN A 17 -8.41 -7.34 1.78
CA GLN A 17 -6.96 -7.52 1.68
C GLN A 17 -6.58 -8.48 0.54
N THR A 18 -7.35 -9.56 0.35
CA THR A 18 -7.13 -10.52 -0.73
C THR A 18 -7.34 -9.90 -2.11
N LYS A 19 -8.35 -9.04 -2.28
CA LYS A 19 -8.61 -8.35 -3.56
C LYS A 19 -7.48 -7.36 -3.89
N LEU A 20 -7.04 -6.56 -2.91
CA LEU A 20 -5.89 -5.68 -3.07
C LEU A 20 -4.62 -6.48 -3.42
N ALA A 21 -4.34 -7.54 -2.68
CA ALA A 21 -3.16 -8.38 -2.88
C ALA A 21 -3.11 -8.96 -4.31
N LYS A 22 -4.23 -9.49 -4.79
CA LYS A 22 -4.38 -9.99 -6.16
C LYS A 22 -4.17 -8.88 -7.20
N ALA A 23 -4.71 -7.68 -6.97
CA ALA A 23 -4.60 -6.56 -7.91
C ALA A 23 -3.15 -6.09 -8.15
N ILE A 24 -2.27 -6.22 -7.16
CA ILE A 24 -0.85 -5.80 -7.26
C ILE A 24 0.14 -6.97 -7.36
N GLY A 25 -0.36 -8.21 -7.30
CA GLY A 25 0.45 -9.43 -7.42
C GLY A 25 1.33 -9.71 -6.20
N VAL A 26 0.76 -9.62 -4.99
CA VAL A 26 1.42 -10.00 -3.73
C VAL A 26 0.55 -10.97 -2.94
N GLU A 27 1.09 -11.52 -1.85
CA GLU A 27 0.31 -12.33 -0.91
C GLU A 27 -0.55 -11.46 0.01
N GLN A 28 -1.71 -11.98 0.45
CA GLN A 28 -2.56 -11.28 1.41
C GLN A 28 -1.86 -11.03 2.76
N GLY A 29 -0.94 -11.92 3.16
CA GLY A 29 -0.10 -11.73 4.35
C GLY A 29 0.80 -10.50 4.27
N THR A 30 1.26 -10.12 3.08
CA THR A 30 2.00 -8.87 2.85
C THR A 30 1.15 -7.65 3.18
N VAL A 31 -0.12 -7.65 2.74
CA VAL A 31 -1.08 -6.58 3.06
C VAL A 31 -1.35 -6.51 4.57
N THR A 32 -1.42 -7.65 5.25
CA THR A 32 -1.52 -7.71 6.72
C THR A 32 -0.30 -7.08 7.38
N GLY A 33 0.91 -7.35 6.85
CA GLY A 33 2.15 -6.75 7.31
C GLY A 33 2.14 -5.23 7.22
N TRP A 34 1.65 -4.66 6.12
CA TRP A 34 1.48 -3.21 5.96
C TRP A 34 0.44 -2.63 6.90
N LEU A 35 -0.72 -3.30 7.03
CA LEU A 35 -1.82 -2.85 7.86
C LEU A 35 -1.39 -2.69 9.33
N TYR A 36 -0.64 -3.66 9.84
CA TYR A 36 -0.15 -3.66 11.23
C TYR A 36 1.27 -3.10 11.37
N GLN A 37 1.82 -2.47 10.33
CA GLN A 37 3.14 -1.83 10.33
C GLN A 37 4.29 -2.78 10.73
N LYS A 38 4.16 -4.09 10.43
CA LYS A 38 5.25 -5.06 10.61
C LYS A 38 6.40 -4.78 9.64
N HIS A 39 6.06 -4.31 8.45
CA HIS A 39 6.98 -3.80 7.43
C HIS A 39 6.24 -2.76 6.58
N GLY A 40 6.98 -1.83 5.98
CA GLY A 40 6.41 -0.79 5.11
C GLY A 40 6.10 -1.30 3.70
N VAL A 41 5.39 -0.45 2.92
CA VAL A 41 5.21 -0.67 1.48
C VAL A 41 6.52 -0.31 0.78
N LYS A 42 7.07 -1.25 0.01
CA LYS A 42 8.26 -1.00 -0.83
C LYS A 42 7.91 -0.21 -2.08
N GLU A 43 8.90 0.44 -2.66
CA GLU A 43 8.82 1.35 -3.81
C GLU A 43 8.02 0.76 -4.97
N LEU A 44 8.35 -0.47 -5.39
CA LEU A 44 7.66 -1.14 -6.49
C LEU A 44 6.16 -1.35 -6.22
N ASN A 45 5.79 -1.70 -4.98
CA ASN A 45 4.40 -1.91 -4.61
C ASN A 45 3.65 -0.59 -4.46
N ALA A 46 4.30 0.45 -3.94
CA ALA A 46 3.74 1.79 -3.86
C ALA A 46 3.42 2.34 -5.26
N LEU A 47 4.33 2.19 -6.23
CA LEU A 47 4.11 2.59 -7.63
C LEU A 47 3.00 1.78 -8.31
N LYS A 48 2.93 0.47 -8.07
CA LYS A 48 1.83 -0.37 -8.57
C LYS A 48 0.48 0.12 -8.03
N ILE A 49 0.40 0.39 -6.73
CA ILE A 49 -0.82 0.88 -6.08
C ILE A 49 -1.24 2.22 -6.68
N GLU A 50 -0.32 3.16 -6.84
CA GLU A 50 -0.61 4.47 -7.45
C GLU A 50 -1.17 4.32 -8.86
N LYS A 51 -0.54 3.45 -9.68
CA LYS A 51 -0.99 3.18 -11.05
C LYS A 51 -2.39 2.59 -11.11
N ILE A 52 -2.70 1.57 -10.31
CA ILE A 52 -4.02 0.92 -10.36
C ILE A 52 -5.12 1.75 -9.68
N THR A 53 -4.74 2.74 -8.87
CA THR A 53 -5.68 3.67 -8.21
C THR A 53 -5.77 5.01 -8.93
N ASN A 54 -5.14 5.15 -10.11
CA ASN A 54 -5.07 6.39 -10.89
C ASN A 54 -4.67 7.60 -10.03
N GLY A 55 -3.66 7.44 -9.15
CA GLY A 55 -3.16 8.54 -8.31
C GLY A 55 -3.93 8.81 -7.03
N LYS A 56 -5.05 8.10 -6.74
CA LYS A 56 -5.81 8.28 -5.49
C LYS A 56 -4.99 7.95 -4.24
N PHE A 57 -4.08 6.99 -4.35
CA PHE A 57 -3.10 6.65 -3.32
C PHE A 57 -1.70 6.85 -3.91
N ARG A 58 -1.04 7.96 -3.57
CA ARG A 58 0.26 8.28 -4.14
C ARG A 58 1.35 7.38 -3.57
N ALA A 59 2.35 7.03 -4.37
CA ALA A 59 3.43 6.16 -3.91
C ALA A 59 4.23 6.78 -2.75
N VAL A 60 4.37 8.11 -2.73
CA VAL A 60 5.04 8.88 -1.66
C VAL A 60 4.31 8.79 -0.31
N ASP A 61 2.99 8.64 -0.32
CA ASP A 61 2.19 8.50 0.92
C ASP A 61 2.27 7.08 1.49
N LEU A 62 2.52 6.09 0.63
CA LEU A 62 2.64 4.67 0.98
C LEU A 62 4.07 4.28 1.37
N CYS A 63 5.06 4.93 0.77
CA CYS A 63 6.49 4.67 0.96
C CYS A 63 7.23 6.01 1.21
N PRO A 64 7.44 6.39 2.49
CA PRO A 64 8.11 7.65 2.83
C PRO A 64 9.50 7.82 2.20
N ARG A 65 10.20 6.72 1.96
CA ARG A 65 11.51 6.71 1.29
C ARG A 65 11.46 7.28 -0.14
N LEU A 66 10.34 7.14 -0.85
CA LEU A 66 10.16 7.78 -2.16
C LEU A 66 10.09 9.31 -2.06
N ALA A 67 9.56 9.85 -0.96
CA ALA A 67 9.54 11.30 -0.74
C ALA A 67 10.95 11.90 -0.51
N GLU A 68 11.92 11.07 -0.13
CA GLU A 68 13.32 11.50 0.02
C GLU A 68 14.07 11.53 -1.31
N LEU A 69 13.61 10.79 -2.32
CA LEU A 69 14.24 10.68 -3.65
C LEU A 69 13.78 11.75 -4.65
N ASP A 70 12.67 12.43 -4.37
CA ASP A 70 12.10 13.50 -5.21
C ASP A 70 12.62 14.90 -4.82
N LYS A 71 13.78 14.96 -4.14
CA LYS A 71 14.45 16.19 -3.68
C LYS A 71 15.71 16.50 -4.48
#